data_AF-R3KS99-F1
#
_entry.id   AF-R3KS99-F1
#
_cell.length_a   1.000
_cell.length_b   1.000
_cell.length_c   1.000
_cell.angle_alpha   90.00
_cell.angle_beta   90.00
_cell.angle_gamma   90.00
#
_symmetry.space_group_name_H-M   'P 1'
#
loop_
_entity.id
_entity.type
_entity.pdbx_description
1 polymer ?
#
loop_
_entity_poly.entity_id
_entity_poly.type
_entity_poly.pdbx_seq_one_letter_code
_entity_poly.pdbx_strand_id
1 'polypeptide(L)'
;MLSDEKLTFLTQIAKGLAGQFGENCEVVIHQINEDNINNSIVSIENGHVSSRHLGDGPSQVVLEALKKDPSELNDHINYLTRTHDGRILKSSTMYFKDENGQLDGIFAINYDITTLIAAESNLKSLISTAEPEEDKDPDYIPQDVNELLDDLIHESVKLVGKPVPLMTKDDKIKCIQFLNNKGAFLVTKSGDKVSNFFNISKYTLYSYIDAK
;
A
#
# COMPACT_ATOMS: atom_id res chain seq x y z
N MET A 1 32.49 4.07 25.22
CA MET A 1 32.55 5.08 24.12
C MET A 1 32.90 4.37 22.82
N LEU A 2 32.40 4.85 21.68
CA LEU A 2 32.80 4.35 20.36
C LEU A 2 34.31 4.48 20.16
N SER A 3 34.95 3.45 19.58
CA SER A 3 36.33 3.55 19.12
C SER A 3 36.44 4.44 17.87
N ASP A 4 37.59 5.06 17.66
CA ASP A 4 37.85 5.92 16.49
C ASP A 4 37.64 5.18 15.16
N GLU A 5 38.01 3.89 15.10
CA GLU A 5 37.82 3.05 13.92
C GLU A 5 36.32 2.83 13.63
N LYS A 6 35.53 2.50 14.66
CA LYS A 6 34.08 2.28 14.56
C LYS A 6 33.36 3.57 14.19
N LEU A 7 33.74 4.70 14.79
CA LEU A 7 33.17 6.01 14.45
C LEU A 7 33.49 6.41 13.00
N THR A 8 34.73 6.18 12.55
CA THR A 8 35.13 6.44 11.16
C THR A 8 34.32 5.60 10.18
N PHE A 9 34.18 4.30 10.46
CA PHE A 9 33.37 3.39 9.66
C PHE A 9 31.90 3.84 9.61
N LEU A 10 31.27 4.07 10.76
CA LEU A 10 29.87 4.50 10.81
C LEU A 10 29.65 5.85 10.11
N THR A 11 30.58 6.78 10.24
CA THR A 11 30.51 8.08 9.54
C THR A 11 30.61 7.91 8.02
N GLN A 12 31.45 6.99 7.53
CA GLN A 12 31.52 6.69 6.10
C GLN A 12 30.20 6.12 5.58
N ILE A 13 29.58 5.20 6.34
CA ILE A 13 28.26 4.64 6.00
C ILE A 13 27.17 5.71 6.06
N ALA A 14 27.18 6.58 7.07
CA ALA A 14 26.22 7.67 7.23
C ALA A 14 26.23 8.61 6.01
N LYS A 15 27.42 9.01 5.55
CA LYS A 15 27.60 9.81 4.34
C LYS A 15 27.07 9.12 3.09
N GLY A 16 27.35 7.82 2.94
CA GLY A 16 26.84 7.02 1.82
C GLY A 16 25.31 6.95 1.80
N LEU A 17 24.69 6.70 2.95
CA LEU A 17 23.23 6.61 3.08
C LEU A 17 22.54 7.96 2.84
N ALA A 18 23.02 9.02 3.49
CA ALA A 18 22.47 10.36 3.31
C ALA A 18 22.61 10.83 1.84
N GLY A 19 23.76 10.55 1.21
CA GLY A 19 23.99 10.86 -0.21
C GLY A 19 23.10 10.05 -1.16
N GLN A 20 22.88 8.75 -0.89
CA GLN A 20 22.08 7.86 -1.74
C GLN A 20 20.57 8.18 -1.70
N PHE A 21 20.06 8.56 -0.52
CA PHE A 21 18.63 8.81 -0.31
C PHE A 21 18.24 10.30 -0.37
N GLY A 22 19.23 11.18 -0.54
CA GLY A 22 19.03 12.62 -0.73
C GLY A 22 18.79 13.39 0.57
N GLU A 23 18.45 14.67 0.42
CA GLU A 23 18.35 15.65 1.52
C GLU A 23 17.33 15.26 2.61
N ASN A 24 16.30 14.48 2.26
CA ASN A 24 15.29 14.01 3.21
C ASN A 24 15.75 12.87 4.12
N CYS A 25 16.97 12.35 3.92
CA CYS A 25 17.55 11.27 4.71
C CYS A 25 18.58 11.82 5.69
N GLU A 26 18.18 11.95 6.95
CA GLU A 26 19.08 12.27 8.04
C GLU A 26 19.68 10.99 8.63
N VAL A 27 20.98 11.05 8.91
CA VAL A 27 21.69 10.00 9.64
C VAL A 27 22.41 10.62 10.82
N VAL A 28 22.17 10.10 12.02
CA VAL A 28 22.71 10.63 13.27
C VAL A 28 23.48 9.55 14.00
N ILE A 29 24.70 9.87 14.44
CA ILE A 29 25.51 9.02 15.30
C ILE A 29 25.62 9.69 16.66
N HIS A 30 25.10 9.01 17.67
CA HIS A 30 25.29 9.37 19.06
C HIS A 30 26.42 8.54 19.68
N GLN A 31 27.33 9.19 20.37
CA GLN A 31 28.27 8.54 21.27
C GLN A 31 27.73 8.61 22.69
N ILE A 32 27.70 7.46 23.37
CA ILE A 32 27.27 7.40 24.76
C ILE A 32 28.50 7.58 25.66
N ASN A 33 28.49 8.68 26.39
CA ASN A 33 29.46 9.02 27.42
C ASN A 33 28.72 9.64 28.62
N GLU A 34 28.81 9.01 29.78
CA GLU A 34 28.17 9.52 31.01
C GLU A 34 28.65 10.92 31.37
N ASP A 35 29.94 11.22 31.14
CA ASP A 35 30.53 12.53 31.47
C ASP A 35 30.12 13.65 30.50
N ASN A 36 29.57 13.31 29.33
CA ASN A 36 29.25 14.30 28.29
C ASN A 36 27.96 13.98 27.52
N ILE A 37 26.91 13.56 28.23
CA ILE A 37 25.68 13.13 27.58
C ILE A 37 24.97 14.28 26.82
N ASN A 38 25.13 15.52 27.28
CA ASN A 38 24.52 16.69 26.66
C ASN A 38 25.11 17.05 25.28
N ASN A 39 26.24 16.44 24.89
CA ASN A 39 26.85 16.59 23.57
C ASN A 39 27.04 15.24 22.90
N SER A 40 25.98 14.43 22.88
CA SER A 40 26.03 13.05 22.40
C SER A 40 26.17 12.94 20.87
N ILE A 41 25.70 13.90 20.07
CA ILE A 41 25.81 13.80 18.60
C ILE A 41 27.25 14.06 18.18
N VAL A 42 27.91 13.01 17.68
CA VAL A 42 29.30 13.06 17.18
C VAL A 42 29.40 13.06 15.67
N SER A 43 28.31 12.75 14.96
CA SER A 43 28.20 12.88 13.51
C SER A 43 26.74 13.02 13.12
N ILE A 44 26.45 13.89 12.15
CA ILE A 44 25.11 14.10 11.64
C ILE A 44 25.17 14.53 10.17
N GLU A 45 24.40 13.84 9.34
CA GLU A 45 24.19 14.19 7.93
C GLU A 45 22.73 14.64 7.77
N ASN A 46 22.48 15.69 6.99
CA ASN A 46 21.14 16.28 6.76
C ASN A 46 20.36 16.65 8.05
N GLY A 47 21.04 17.17 9.08
CA GLY A 47 20.43 17.55 10.36
C GLY A 47 19.27 18.57 10.31
N HIS A 48 19.07 19.23 9.17
CA HIS A 48 17.90 20.07 8.91
C HIS A 48 16.57 19.30 8.92
N VAL A 49 16.59 17.97 8.73
CA VAL A 49 15.41 17.09 8.83
C VAL A 49 14.82 17.12 10.24
N SER A 50 15.64 17.00 11.28
CA SER A 50 15.18 17.10 12.67
C SER A 50 15.46 18.45 13.33
N SER A 51 16.08 19.39 12.61
CA SER A 51 16.59 20.68 13.12
C SER A 51 17.65 20.50 14.21
N ARG A 52 18.54 19.53 14.04
CA ARG A 52 19.61 19.18 14.97
C ARG A 52 20.98 19.37 14.35
N HIS A 53 21.98 19.55 15.19
CA HIS A 53 23.35 19.87 14.80
C HIS A 53 24.36 19.00 15.56
N LEU A 54 25.58 18.97 15.03
CA LEU A 54 26.71 18.33 15.71
C LEU A 54 26.88 18.92 17.11
N GLY A 55 27.06 18.07 18.11
CA GLY A 55 27.17 18.49 19.51
C GLY A 55 25.84 18.66 20.24
N ASP A 56 24.68 18.48 19.59
CA ASP A 56 23.41 18.46 20.32
C ASP A 56 23.30 17.24 21.26
N GLY A 57 22.42 17.36 22.26
CA GLY A 57 22.20 16.35 23.29
C GLY A 57 21.49 15.08 22.84
N PRO A 58 20.98 14.26 23.75
CA PRO A 58 20.26 13.04 23.41
C PRO A 58 18.83 13.36 22.94
N SER A 59 18.28 12.56 22.03
CA SER A 59 16.83 12.59 21.75
C SER A 59 16.07 11.79 22.83
N GLN A 60 14.74 11.83 22.80
CA GLN A 60 13.90 11.02 23.69
C GLN A 60 14.22 9.52 23.56
N VAL A 61 14.44 9.01 22.34
CA VAL A 61 14.79 7.61 22.08
C VAL A 61 16.13 7.25 22.74
N VAL A 62 17.12 8.17 22.66
CA VAL A 62 18.41 7.98 23.32
C VAL A 62 18.24 7.98 24.85
N LEU A 63 17.47 8.91 25.41
CA LEU A 63 17.21 8.97 26.85
C LEU A 63 16.47 7.73 27.38
N GLU A 64 15.55 7.18 26.60
CA GLU A 64 14.84 5.93 26.94
C GLU A 64 15.78 4.72 26.87
N ALA A 65 16.69 4.70 25.89
CA ALA A 65 17.68 3.63 25.78
C ALA A 65 18.62 3.60 26.99
N LEU A 66 19.05 4.78 27.47
CA LEU A 66 19.93 4.91 28.65
C LEU A 66 19.29 4.47 29.96
N LYS A 67 17.95 4.38 30.02
CA LYS A 67 17.23 3.91 31.22
C LYS A 67 17.07 2.39 31.27
N LYS A 68 17.33 1.71 30.16
CA LYS A 68 17.17 0.25 30.05
C LYS A 68 18.50 -0.44 30.33
N ASP A 69 18.41 -1.69 30.76
CA ASP A 69 19.60 -2.55 30.77
C ASP A 69 20.09 -2.70 29.32
N PRO A 70 21.39 -2.48 29.04
CA PRO A 70 21.96 -2.67 27.71
C PRO A 70 21.64 -4.02 27.09
N SER A 71 21.48 -5.09 27.88
CA SER A 71 21.10 -6.42 27.39
C SER A 71 19.69 -6.49 26.80
N GLU A 72 18.77 -5.61 27.22
CA GLU A 72 17.38 -5.54 26.74
C GLU A 72 17.24 -4.67 25.48
N LEU A 73 18.26 -3.89 25.14
CA LEU A 73 18.26 -3.05 23.95
C LEU A 73 18.36 -3.91 22.69
N ASN A 74 17.31 -3.80 21.86
CA ASN A 74 17.20 -4.40 20.54
C ASN A 74 16.97 -3.29 19.52
N ASP A 75 17.53 -3.45 18.32
CA ASP A 75 17.35 -2.51 17.22
C ASP A 75 15.87 -2.30 16.91
N HIS A 76 15.49 -1.04 16.73
CA HIS A 76 14.11 -0.66 16.39
C HIS A 76 14.11 -0.14 14.96
N ILE A 77 13.60 -0.93 14.03
CA ILE A 77 13.71 -0.69 12.59
C ILE A 77 12.35 -0.36 12.00
N ASN A 78 12.29 0.59 11.07
CA ASN A 78 11.09 0.96 10.29
C ASN A 78 9.88 1.38 11.12
N TYR A 79 10.07 2.29 12.09
CA TYR A 79 8.99 2.86 12.88
C TYR A 79 8.76 4.33 12.55
N LEU A 80 7.61 4.88 12.95
CA LEU A 80 7.30 6.29 12.71
C LEU A 80 7.72 7.16 13.89
N THR A 81 8.32 8.31 13.57
CA THR A 81 8.55 9.39 14.52
C THR A 81 8.02 10.70 13.98
N ARG A 82 7.96 11.72 14.84
CA ARG A 82 7.50 13.05 14.48
C ARG A 82 8.49 14.09 15.01
N THR A 83 8.89 15.01 14.16
CA THR A 83 9.70 16.17 14.52
C THR A 83 8.88 17.20 15.30
N HIS A 84 9.56 18.17 15.91
CA HIS A 84 8.90 19.26 16.63
C HIS A 84 8.02 20.14 15.72
N ASP A 85 8.39 20.29 14.44
CA ASP A 85 7.64 21.03 13.42
C ASP A 85 6.53 20.21 12.75
N GLY A 86 6.35 18.94 13.17
CA GLY A 86 5.22 18.10 12.78
C GLY A 86 5.47 17.16 11.60
N ARG A 87 6.65 17.21 10.95
CA ARG A 87 7.04 16.27 9.90
C ARG A 87 7.04 14.82 10.40
N ILE A 88 6.66 13.91 9.51
CA ILE A 88 6.58 12.48 9.80
C ILE A 88 7.81 11.80 9.22
N LEU A 89 8.58 11.14 10.08
CA LEU A 89 9.78 10.43 9.68
C LEU A 89 9.56 8.93 9.77
N LYS A 90 10.09 8.20 8.79
CA LYS A 90 10.34 6.76 8.90
C LYS A 90 11.74 6.57 9.46
N SER A 91 11.81 6.06 10.68
CA SER A 91 13.02 5.99 11.48
C SER A 91 13.48 4.55 11.72
N SER A 92 14.79 4.39 11.88
CA SER A 92 15.43 3.18 12.35
C SER A 92 16.53 3.56 13.35
N THR A 93 16.63 2.84 14.46
CA THR A 93 17.60 3.09 15.53
C THR A 93 18.29 1.79 15.87
N MET A 94 19.62 1.79 15.71
CA MET A 94 20.49 0.65 15.99
C MET A 94 21.38 0.95 17.19
N TYR A 95 21.49 -0.02 18.10
CA TYR A 95 22.21 0.12 19.36
C TYR A 95 23.54 -0.61 19.29
N PHE A 96 24.63 0.13 19.44
CA PHE A 96 25.97 -0.43 19.44
C PHE A 96 26.45 -0.63 20.87
N LYS A 97 26.97 -1.83 21.14
CA LYS A 97 27.51 -2.22 22.45
C LYS A 97 29.01 -2.45 22.32
N ASP A 98 29.74 -2.24 23.41
CA ASP A 98 31.15 -2.56 23.53
C ASP A 98 31.38 -4.05 23.87
N GLU A 99 32.65 -4.43 24.04
CA GLU A 99 33.04 -5.80 24.39
C GLU A 99 32.50 -6.26 25.76
N ASN A 100 32.18 -5.32 26.65
CA ASN A 100 31.57 -5.58 27.95
C ASN A 100 30.04 -5.62 27.89
N GLY A 101 29.44 -5.45 26.70
CA GLY A 101 28.00 -5.40 26.49
C GLY A 101 27.36 -4.06 26.86
N GLN A 102 28.15 -3.03 27.18
CA GLN A 102 27.64 -1.71 27.54
C GLN A 102 27.32 -0.88 26.29
N LEU A 103 26.27 -0.08 26.34
CA LEU A 103 25.88 0.79 25.22
C LEU A 103 26.95 1.86 24.99
N ASP A 104 27.61 1.85 23.83
CA ASP A 104 28.69 2.78 23.51
C ASP A 104 28.31 3.80 22.41
N GLY A 105 27.30 3.48 21.60
CA GLY A 105 26.77 4.37 20.58
C GLY A 105 25.39 3.99 20.06
N ILE A 106 24.76 4.94 19.37
CA ILE A 106 23.47 4.76 18.70
C ILE A 106 23.58 5.33 17.30
N PHE A 107 23.11 4.56 16.31
CA PHE A 107 23.01 5.01 14.92
C PHE A 107 21.55 5.12 14.54
N ALA A 108 21.12 6.30 14.11
CA ALA A 108 19.76 6.56 13.71
C ALA A 108 19.70 6.96 12.22
N ILE A 109 18.74 6.39 11.49
CA ILE A 109 18.36 6.82 10.14
C ILE A 109 16.95 7.38 10.25
N ASN A 110 16.73 8.59 9.75
CA ASN A 110 15.46 9.29 9.79
C ASN A 110 15.12 9.82 8.38
N TYR A 111 14.12 9.23 7.74
CA TYR A 111 13.70 9.64 6.40
C TYR A 111 12.38 10.42 6.45
N ASP A 112 12.37 11.68 6.01
CA ASP A 112 11.14 12.47 5.92
C ASP A 112 10.22 11.92 4.82
N ILE A 113 9.10 11.34 5.24
CA ILE A 113 8.08 10.78 4.35
C ILE A 113 6.84 11.67 4.25
N THR A 114 6.86 12.88 4.79
CA THR A 114 5.69 13.77 4.84
C THR A 114 5.12 14.04 3.46
N THR A 115 5.98 14.32 2.48
CA THR A 115 5.56 14.57 1.09
C THR A 115 5.08 13.30 0.39
N LEU A 116 5.63 12.13 0.76
CA LEU A 116 5.19 10.84 0.23
C LEU A 116 3.79 10.49 0.73
N ILE A 117 3.49 10.73 2.00
CA ILE A 117 2.13 10.57 2.56
C ILE A 117 1.15 11.51 1.86
N ALA A 118 1.54 12.76 1.62
CA ALA A 118 0.69 13.69 0.87
C ALA A 118 0.46 13.23 -0.57
N ALA A 119 1.50 12.71 -1.25
CA ALA A 119 1.38 12.16 -2.58
C ALA A 119 0.47 10.93 -2.61
N GLU A 120 0.61 10.01 -1.67
CA GLU A 120 -0.28 8.86 -1.50
C GLU A 120 -1.74 9.30 -1.35
N SER A 121 -2.01 10.27 -0.46
CA SER A 121 -3.36 10.80 -0.24
C SER A 121 -3.93 11.42 -1.51
N ASN A 122 -3.12 12.17 -2.26
CA ASN A 122 -3.55 12.79 -3.52
C ASN A 122 -3.84 11.73 -4.59
N LEU A 123 -2.97 10.73 -4.74
CA LEU A 123 -3.18 9.61 -5.66
C LEU A 123 -4.46 8.86 -5.29
N LYS A 124 -4.63 8.54 -4.00
CA LYS A 124 -5.84 7.89 -3.49
C LYS A 124 -7.08 8.70 -3.82
N SER A 125 -7.07 10.02 -3.62
CA SER A 125 -8.21 10.89 -3.95
C SER A 125 -8.53 10.92 -5.44
N LEU A 126 -7.52 10.78 -6.31
CA LEU A 126 -7.70 10.81 -7.77
C LEU A 126 -8.24 9.49 -8.32
N ILE A 127 -7.87 8.37 -7.70
CA ILE A 127 -8.24 7.02 -8.16
C ILE A 127 -9.44 6.42 -7.41
N SER A 128 -9.91 7.05 -6.34
CA SER A 128 -11.06 6.55 -5.58
C SER A 128 -12.38 6.87 -6.29
N THR A 129 -13.31 5.93 -6.25
CA THR A 129 -14.70 6.09 -6.70
C THR A 129 -15.60 6.59 -5.56
N ALA A 130 -16.76 7.16 -5.90
CA ALA A 130 -17.71 7.70 -4.91
C ALA A 130 -18.27 6.63 -3.97
N GLU A 131 -18.44 5.40 -4.47
CA GLU A 131 -18.71 4.21 -3.69
C GLU A 131 -17.44 3.35 -3.68
N PRO A 132 -16.92 2.92 -2.50
CA PRO A 132 -15.80 2.01 -2.45
C PRO A 132 -16.18 0.69 -3.14
N GLU A 133 -15.59 0.43 -4.30
CA GLU A 133 -15.67 -0.86 -4.97
C GLU A 133 -14.63 -1.80 -4.36
N GLU A 134 -14.76 -2.09 -3.06
CA GLU A 134 -13.98 -3.16 -2.45
C GLU A 134 -14.48 -4.50 -3.01
N ASP A 135 -13.58 -5.28 -3.61
CA ASP A 135 -13.80 -6.63 -4.16
C ASP A 135 -14.69 -6.77 -5.42
N LYS A 136 -14.89 -5.70 -6.22
CA LYS A 136 -15.44 -5.85 -7.58
C LYS A 136 -14.36 -5.74 -8.64
N ASP A 137 -14.28 -6.74 -9.52
CA ASP A 137 -13.58 -6.58 -10.78
C ASP A 137 -14.25 -5.44 -11.58
N PRO A 138 -13.48 -4.53 -12.20
CA PRO A 138 -14.04 -3.47 -13.04
C PRO A 138 -14.90 -4.05 -14.16
N ASP A 139 -16.04 -3.41 -14.43
CA ASP A 139 -16.89 -3.78 -15.56
C ASP A 139 -16.11 -3.61 -16.89
N TYR A 140 -16.20 -4.60 -17.77
CA TYR A 140 -15.63 -4.52 -19.11
C TYR A 140 -16.49 -3.63 -20.00
N ILE A 141 -15.85 -2.73 -20.76
CA ILE A 141 -16.53 -1.94 -21.79
C ILE A 141 -16.40 -2.72 -23.12
N PRO A 142 -17.48 -3.29 -23.65
CA PRO A 142 -17.45 -4.05 -24.90
C PRO A 142 -17.08 -3.15 -26.09
N GLN A 143 -16.31 -3.68 -27.03
CA GLN A 143 -15.85 -2.95 -28.21
C GLN A 143 -16.96 -2.78 -29.26
N ASP A 144 -17.92 -3.71 -29.29
CA ASP A 144 -19.11 -3.60 -30.11
C ASP A 144 -20.36 -4.22 -29.47
N VAL A 145 -21.49 -3.97 -30.12
CA VAL A 145 -22.82 -4.38 -29.63
C VAL A 145 -23.01 -5.91 -29.70
N ASN A 146 -22.28 -6.61 -30.57
CA ASN A 146 -22.33 -8.07 -30.65
C ASN A 146 -21.55 -8.73 -29.51
N GLU A 147 -20.41 -8.16 -29.13
CA GLU A 147 -19.61 -8.57 -27.98
C GLU A 147 -20.40 -8.36 -26.68
N LEU A 148 -21.03 -7.18 -26.49
CA LEU A 148 -21.93 -6.93 -25.36
C LEU A 148 -23.04 -7.99 -25.27
N LEU A 149 -23.63 -8.37 -26.40
CA LEU A 149 -24.68 -9.38 -26.43
C LEU A 149 -24.15 -10.78 -26.08
N ASP A 150 -22.94 -11.14 -26.51
CA ASP A 150 -22.29 -12.40 -26.12
C ASP A 150 -21.99 -12.44 -24.63
N ASP A 151 -21.46 -11.34 -24.08
CA ASP A 151 -21.16 -11.21 -22.65
C ASP A 151 -22.42 -11.35 -21.79
N LEU A 152 -23.51 -10.65 -22.17
CA LEU A 152 -24.80 -10.76 -21.49
C LEU A 152 -25.37 -12.18 -21.56
N ILE A 153 -25.21 -12.88 -22.69
CA ILE A 153 -25.60 -14.28 -22.82
C ILE A 153 -24.77 -15.15 -21.86
N HIS A 154 -23.46 -14.96 -21.79
CA HIS A 154 -22.60 -15.70 -20.88
C HIS A 154 -22.90 -15.42 -19.40
N GLU A 155 -23.16 -14.17 -19.03
CA GLU A 155 -23.61 -13.79 -17.68
C GLU A 155 -24.93 -14.47 -17.31
N SER A 156 -25.89 -14.50 -18.24
CA SER A 156 -27.18 -15.16 -18.01
C SER A 156 -27.03 -16.66 -17.71
N VAL A 157 -26.08 -17.32 -18.38
CA VAL A 157 -25.76 -18.74 -18.12
C VAL A 157 -25.07 -18.91 -16.76
N LYS A 158 -24.14 -18.01 -16.40
CA LYS A 158 -23.47 -18.01 -15.09
C LYS A 158 -24.47 -17.82 -13.95
N LEU A 159 -25.46 -16.94 -14.11
CA LEU A 159 -26.52 -16.70 -13.13
C LEU A 159 -27.28 -17.99 -12.76
N VAL A 160 -27.54 -18.85 -13.75
CA VAL A 160 -28.21 -20.14 -13.54
C VAL A 160 -27.24 -21.25 -13.11
N GLY A 161 -25.95 -21.14 -13.49
CA GLY A 161 -24.90 -22.09 -13.13
C GLY A 161 -24.98 -23.45 -13.83
N LYS A 162 -25.76 -23.56 -14.93
CA LYS A 162 -25.94 -24.80 -15.70
C LYS A 162 -25.71 -24.55 -17.18
N PRO A 163 -25.11 -25.50 -17.94
CA PRO A 163 -25.04 -25.38 -19.38
C PRO A 163 -26.43 -25.50 -20.02
N VAL A 164 -26.66 -24.80 -21.14
CA VAL A 164 -27.95 -24.70 -21.83
C VAL A 164 -28.67 -26.05 -22.06
N PRO A 165 -27.99 -27.15 -22.44
CA PRO A 165 -28.66 -28.44 -22.63
C PRO A 165 -29.26 -29.05 -21.36
N LEU A 166 -28.78 -28.64 -20.18
CA LEU A 166 -29.27 -29.11 -18.87
C LEU A 166 -30.26 -28.14 -18.22
N MET A 167 -30.58 -27.03 -18.88
CA MET A 167 -31.50 -26.03 -18.35
C MET A 167 -32.96 -26.50 -18.49
N THR A 168 -33.70 -26.37 -17.39
CA THR A 168 -35.16 -26.52 -17.38
C THR A 168 -35.85 -25.33 -18.08
N LYS A 169 -37.17 -25.41 -18.26
CA LYS A 169 -37.96 -24.28 -18.76
C LYS A 169 -37.76 -23.04 -17.89
N ASP A 170 -37.83 -23.19 -16.57
CA ASP A 170 -37.72 -22.07 -15.63
C ASP A 170 -36.30 -21.49 -15.60
N ASP A 171 -35.28 -22.34 -15.73
CA ASP A 171 -33.88 -21.91 -15.90
C ASP A 171 -33.73 -21.02 -17.15
N LYS A 172 -34.30 -21.45 -18.29
CA LYS A 172 -34.27 -20.64 -19.53
C LYS A 172 -35.05 -19.35 -19.41
N ILE A 173 -36.22 -19.35 -18.75
CA ILE A 173 -36.99 -18.12 -18.49
C ILE A 173 -36.16 -17.13 -17.68
N LYS A 174 -35.46 -17.58 -16.63
CA LYS A 174 -34.57 -16.72 -15.83
C LYS A 174 -33.47 -16.07 -16.68
N CYS A 175 -32.81 -16.84 -17.55
CA CYS A 175 -31.80 -16.27 -18.46
C CYS A 175 -32.40 -15.23 -19.41
N ILE A 176 -33.55 -15.54 -20.04
CA ILE A 176 -34.19 -14.64 -21.01
C ILE A 176 -34.70 -13.36 -20.33
N GLN A 177 -35.25 -13.45 -19.12
CA GLN A 177 -35.66 -12.30 -18.33
C GLN A 177 -34.46 -11.44 -17.92
N PHE A 178 -33.34 -12.06 -17.51
CA PHE A 178 -32.09 -11.33 -17.25
C PHE A 178 -31.63 -10.53 -18.49
N LEU A 179 -31.60 -11.18 -19.66
CA LEU A 179 -31.24 -10.54 -20.92
C LEU A 179 -32.18 -9.38 -21.26
N ASN A 180 -33.48 -9.55 -21.06
CA ASN A 180 -34.47 -8.50 -21.28
C ASN A 180 -34.25 -7.30 -20.36
N ASN A 181 -34.03 -7.55 -19.06
CA ASN A 181 -33.82 -6.51 -18.06
C ASN A 181 -32.52 -5.72 -18.31
N LYS A 182 -31.49 -6.38 -18.88
CA LYS A 182 -30.23 -5.74 -19.30
C LYS A 182 -30.31 -5.06 -20.67
N GLY A 183 -31.49 -5.05 -21.31
CA GLY A 183 -31.71 -4.37 -22.58
C GLY A 183 -31.13 -5.09 -23.81
N ALA A 184 -30.79 -6.38 -23.71
CA ALA A 184 -30.16 -7.14 -24.79
C ALA A 184 -31.00 -7.14 -26.10
N PHE A 185 -32.33 -7.05 -25.98
CA PHE A 185 -33.24 -7.06 -27.13
C PHE A 185 -33.40 -5.70 -27.84
N LEU A 186 -32.78 -4.63 -27.32
CA LEU A 186 -32.65 -3.35 -28.02
C LEU A 186 -31.65 -3.45 -29.20
N VAL A 187 -30.78 -4.46 -29.17
CA VAL A 187 -29.80 -4.74 -30.22
C VAL A 187 -30.49 -5.36 -31.44
N THR A 188 -30.17 -4.85 -32.62
CA THR A 188 -30.70 -5.37 -33.89
C THR A 188 -30.26 -6.82 -34.09
N LYS A 189 -31.19 -7.72 -34.47
CA LYS A 189 -30.96 -9.18 -34.64
C LYS A 189 -30.57 -9.95 -33.37
N SER A 190 -30.68 -9.35 -32.18
CA SER A 190 -30.47 -10.04 -30.90
C SER A 190 -31.35 -11.28 -30.74
N GLY A 191 -32.62 -11.18 -31.14
CA GLY A 191 -33.57 -12.28 -31.05
C GLY A 191 -33.13 -13.56 -31.77
N ASP A 192 -32.50 -13.42 -32.96
CA ASP A 192 -31.95 -14.57 -33.71
C ASP A 192 -30.79 -15.22 -32.94
N LYS A 193 -29.87 -14.41 -32.44
CA LYS A 193 -28.68 -14.88 -31.74
C LYS A 193 -29.05 -15.60 -30.43
N VAL A 194 -29.92 -14.98 -29.63
CA VAL A 194 -30.39 -15.54 -28.35
C VAL A 194 -31.22 -16.81 -28.56
N SER A 195 -32.14 -16.84 -29.54
CA SER A 195 -32.93 -18.05 -29.80
C SER A 195 -32.07 -19.23 -30.23
N ASN A 196 -31.04 -18.97 -31.06
CA ASN A 196 -30.09 -19.98 -31.50
C ASN A 196 -29.25 -20.49 -30.32
N PHE A 197 -28.73 -19.59 -29.49
CA PHE A 197 -27.89 -19.96 -28.34
C PHE A 197 -28.65 -20.84 -27.32
N PHE A 198 -29.90 -20.48 -26.99
CA PHE A 198 -30.72 -21.26 -26.05
C PHE A 198 -31.41 -22.48 -26.67
N ASN A 199 -31.22 -22.70 -27.96
CA ASN A 199 -31.87 -23.74 -28.76
C ASN A 199 -33.40 -23.73 -28.57
N ILE A 200 -34.03 -22.57 -28.81
CA ILE A 200 -35.48 -22.35 -28.73
C ILE A 200 -35.97 -21.61 -29.97
N SER A 201 -37.28 -21.67 -30.25
CA SER A 201 -37.87 -20.88 -31.33
C SER A 201 -38.00 -19.40 -30.94
N LYS A 202 -38.06 -18.49 -31.92
CA LYS A 202 -38.39 -17.07 -31.67
C LYS A 202 -39.71 -16.90 -30.93
N TYR A 203 -40.71 -17.72 -31.26
CA TYR A 203 -41.99 -17.71 -30.57
C TYR A 203 -41.82 -18.04 -29.07
N THR A 204 -41.03 -19.09 -28.77
CA THR A 204 -40.71 -19.48 -27.39
C THR A 204 -39.91 -18.40 -26.66
N LEU A 205 -38.96 -17.74 -27.34
CA LEU A 205 -38.18 -16.64 -26.80
C LEU A 205 -39.09 -15.50 -26.31
N TYR A 206 -39.97 -14.99 -27.17
CA TYR A 206 -40.89 -13.91 -26.79
C TYR A 206 -41.91 -14.35 -25.73
N SER A 207 -42.39 -15.59 -25.80
CA SER A 207 -43.23 -16.17 -24.73
C SER A 207 -42.52 -16.24 -23.37
N TYR A 208 -41.19 -16.35 -23.34
CA TYR A 208 -40.41 -16.35 -22.08
C TYR A 208 -40.09 -14.93 -21.59
N ILE A 209 -40.00 -13.95 -22.50
CA ILE A 209 -39.91 -12.53 -22.12
C ILE A 209 -41.18 -12.09 -21.38
N ASP A 210 -42.34 -12.53 -21.87
CA ASP A 210 -43.66 -12.17 -21.28
C ASP A 210 -44.10 -13.10 -20.14
N ALA A 211 -43.30 -14.13 -19.81
CA ALA A 211 -43.60 -15.02 -18.71
C ALA A 211 -43.45 -14.28 -17.37
N LYS A 212 -44.48 -14.37 -16.51
CA LYS A 212 -44.47 -13.82 -15.15
C LYS A 212 -43.80 -14.76 -14.16
#